data_AF-A0AA37BDI4-F1
#
_entry.id   AF-A0AA37BDI4-F1
#
_cell.length_a   1.000
_cell.length_b   1.000
_cell.length_c   1.000
_cell.angle_alpha   90.00
_cell.angle_beta   90.00
_cell.angle_gamma   90.00
#
_symmetry.space_group_name_H-M   'P 1'
#
loop_
_entity.id
_entity.type
_entity.pdbx_description
1 polymer ?
#
loop_
_entity_poly.entity_id
_entity_poly.type
_entity_poly.pdbx_seq_one_letter_code
_entity_poly.pdbx_strand_id
1 'polypeptide(L)'
;MLGRVSTTAASTRTARPGTSTRLAWLDALRGLGATAVLLEHALPWFMPQLRPYWFSLGLYGILVFFLVSGYIIPVSLEGRGDVRAFWISRFFRLYPIYLLVAAGVLVMAFWLPVREQVPRDVASVSAHLTMLLDVVHLGGLADTMWTLSYEMVFYLLVTALFVYGLHRRSGTLAVGFGAVAVGTGLVLTAPLLTGFWPAYVSGVVFAAGMVCLVTGRLRRTAACVLGVMAVVLLLFAGFVPWFGAAILAVMFTGTAVRRWEQGTGTLWPVAAATALVAAAPVWAEQAGWWWVRPGVWTTTIALAGATFAGAMALRGRRLPRFLVWLGLVSYSVYLLHHPLLRLTHAVVGDTRSMPPAVQAMVTAGFVAAVLSLSWLTYRYVELPMQNLGRRLARRP
;
A
#
# COMPACT_ATOMS: atom_id res chain seq x y z
N MET A 1 68.38 -23.47 24.92
CA MET A 1 67.48 -23.48 23.74
C MET A 1 66.16 -22.80 24.10
N LEU A 2 66.05 -21.53 23.68
CA LEU A 2 64.88 -20.78 23.24
C LEU A 2 63.47 -21.04 23.82
N GLY A 3 62.99 -19.99 24.52
CA GLY A 3 61.63 -19.46 24.69
C GLY A 3 60.40 -20.24 24.25
N ARG A 4 59.47 -20.44 25.19
CA ARG A 4 58.04 -20.68 24.91
C ARG A 4 57.25 -19.39 25.14
N VAL A 5 56.78 -18.83 24.04
CA VAL A 5 55.80 -17.73 23.98
C VAL A 5 54.44 -18.27 24.42
N SER A 6 53.81 -17.64 25.41
CA SER A 6 52.43 -17.91 25.80
C SER A 6 51.47 -17.22 24.82
N THR A 7 50.80 -18.00 23.98
CA THR A 7 49.66 -17.52 23.18
C THR A 7 48.38 -17.67 23.97
N THR A 8 47.87 -16.55 24.51
CA THR A 8 46.50 -16.42 24.99
C THR A 8 45.52 -16.66 23.85
N ALA A 9 44.77 -17.75 23.93
CA ALA A 9 43.68 -18.08 23.01
C ALA A 9 42.54 -17.05 23.17
N ALA A 10 42.39 -16.17 22.19
CA ALA A 10 41.23 -15.30 22.08
C ALA A 10 40.00 -16.14 21.70
N SER A 11 39.12 -16.37 22.68
CA SER A 11 37.77 -16.93 22.50
C SER A 11 37.02 -16.12 21.43
N THR A 12 36.92 -16.67 20.22
CA THR A 12 36.08 -16.12 19.15
C THR A 12 34.63 -16.27 19.55
N ARG A 13 34.05 -15.19 20.08
CA ARG A 13 32.63 -15.11 20.41
C ARG A 13 31.85 -15.16 19.09
N THR A 14 31.40 -16.35 18.72
CA THR A 14 30.50 -16.58 17.59
C THR A 14 29.28 -15.67 17.76
N ALA A 15 29.18 -14.68 16.87
CA ALA A 15 28.02 -13.80 16.82
C ALA A 15 26.80 -14.69 16.54
N ARG A 16 25.87 -14.75 17.50
CA ARG A 16 24.54 -15.31 17.27
C ARG A 16 23.96 -14.67 16.00
N PRO A 17 23.35 -15.43 15.07
CA PRO A 17 22.68 -14.84 13.91
C PRO A 17 21.53 -13.99 14.44
N GLY A 18 21.77 -12.68 14.49
CA GLY A 18 20.85 -11.70 15.05
C GLY A 18 19.57 -11.70 14.22
N THR A 19 18.45 -11.88 14.92
CA THR A 19 17.10 -11.39 14.57
C THR A 19 17.11 -10.47 13.36
N SER A 20 16.48 -10.92 12.25
CA SER A 20 16.27 -10.15 11.02
C SER A 20 16.16 -8.66 11.31
N THR A 21 17.19 -7.88 10.97
CA THR A 21 17.22 -6.44 11.21
C THR A 21 16.07 -5.84 10.42
N ARG A 22 14.94 -5.64 11.09
CA ARG A 22 13.76 -5.02 10.50
C ARG A 22 14.21 -3.67 9.96
N LEU A 23 13.94 -3.40 8.70
CA LEU A 23 14.41 -2.21 8.01
C LEU A 23 13.67 -0.99 8.56
N ALA A 24 14.16 -0.47 9.70
CA ALA A 24 13.52 0.57 10.49
C ALA A 24 13.20 1.84 9.68
N TRP A 25 14.01 2.14 8.66
CA TRP A 25 13.78 3.26 7.76
C TRP A 25 12.57 3.06 6.84
N LEU A 26 12.26 1.83 6.45
CA LEU A 26 11.03 1.52 5.70
C LEU A 26 9.81 1.62 6.59
N ASP A 27 9.90 1.20 7.86
CA ASP A 27 8.82 1.43 8.81
C ASP A 27 8.60 2.94 9.01
N ALA A 28 9.66 3.72 9.20
CA ALA A 28 9.55 5.18 9.32
C ALA A 28 8.88 5.82 8.09
N LEU A 29 9.24 5.42 6.87
CA LEU A 29 8.58 5.88 5.64
C LEU A 29 7.09 5.53 5.61
N ARG A 30 6.71 4.32 6.04
CA ARG A 30 5.29 3.92 6.16
C ARG A 30 4.55 4.78 7.18
N GLY A 31 5.18 5.10 8.30
CA GLY A 31 4.61 5.98 9.32
C GLY A 31 4.37 7.40 8.80
N LEU A 32 5.35 7.95 8.07
CA LEU A 32 5.22 9.24 7.39
C LEU A 32 4.10 9.22 6.35
N GLY A 33 4.03 8.17 5.52
CA GLY A 33 2.97 8.01 4.53
C GLY A 33 1.56 7.94 5.15
N ALA A 34 1.38 7.18 6.24
CA ALA A 34 0.11 7.09 6.94
C ALA A 34 -0.31 8.42 7.54
N THR A 35 0.65 9.14 8.12
CA THR A 35 0.41 10.46 8.73
C THR A 35 0.03 11.48 7.66
N ALA A 36 0.70 11.49 6.51
CA ALA A 36 0.37 12.37 5.40
C ALA A 36 -1.05 12.13 4.88
N VAL A 37 -1.45 10.86 4.70
CA VAL A 37 -2.82 10.52 4.27
C VAL A 37 -3.86 10.89 5.34
N LEU A 38 -3.57 10.65 6.62
CA LEU A 38 -4.43 11.08 7.72
C LEU A 38 -4.67 12.59 7.66
N LEU A 39 -3.60 13.38 7.51
CA LEU A 39 -3.68 14.83 7.46
C LEU A 39 -4.39 15.33 6.20
N GLU A 40 -4.19 14.69 5.04
CA GLU A 40 -4.93 15.03 3.81
C GLU A 40 -6.45 15.00 4.03
N HIS A 41 -6.93 14.01 4.79
CA HIS A 41 -8.36 13.88 5.06
C HIS A 41 -8.81 14.75 6.23
N ALA A 42 -7.96 14.99 7.24
CA ALA A 42 -8.33 15.77 8.42
C ALA A 42 -8.33 17.28 8.16
N LEU A 43 -7.30 17.81 7.47
CA LEU A 43 -7.08 19.24 7.30
C LEU A 43 -8.23 19.97 6.60
N PRO A 44 -8.85 19.46 5.51
CA PRO A 44 -9.96 20.15 4.85
C PRO A 44 -11.14 20.46 5.77
N TRP A 45 -11.38 19.62 6.78
CA TRP A 45 -12.51 19.74 7.70
C TRP A 45 -12.14 20.51 8.95
N PHE A 46 -10.97 20.22 9.53
CA PHE A 46 -10.60 20.78 10.82
C PHE A 46 -9.75 22.04 10.75
N MET A 47 -8.79 22.12 9.82
CA MET A 47 -7.84 23.23 9.69
C MET A 47 -7.51 23.51 8.22
N PRO A 48 -8.49 23.92 7.40
CA PRO A 48 -8.33 24.05 5.95
C PRO A 48 -7.20 25.02 5.54
N GLN A 49 -6.93 26.02 6.38
CA GLN A 49 -5.84 27.00 6.23
C GLN A 49 -4.44 26.39 6.28
N LEU A 50 -4.27 25.20 6.86
CA LEU A 50 -2.98 24.50 6.94
C LEU A 50 -2.78 23.51 5.80
N ARG A 51 -3.80 23.27 4.96
CA ARG A 51 -3.68 22.32 3.85
C ARG A 51 -2.81 22.91 2.74
N PRO A 52 -1.71 22.24 2.34
CA PRO A 52 -0.94 22.67 1.19
C PRO A 52 -1.70 22.37 -0.11
N TYR A 53 -1.66 23.30 -1.06
CA TYR A 53 -2.25 23.13 -2.40
C TYR A 53 -1.22 23.12 -3.54
N TRP A 54 0.06 23.30 -3.21
CA TRP A 54 1.18 23.25 -4.17
C TRP A 54 1.71 21.82 -4.38
N PHE A 55 1.27 20.86 -3.57
CA PHE A 55 1.43 19.41 -3.74
C PHE A 55 0.23 18.70 -3.08
N SER A 56 -0.02 17.43 -3.41
CA SER A 56 -1.05 16.64 -2.74
C SER A 56 -0.44 15.82 -1.61
N LEU A 57 -0.83 16.11 -0.37
CA LEU A 57 -0.30 15.45 0.82
C LEU A 57 -0.73 13.97 0.88
N GLY A 58 -1.98 13.68 0.49
CA GLY A 58 -2.50 12.32 0.43
C GLY A 58 -1.80 11.48 -0.62
N LEU A 59 -1.70 11.99 -1.85
CA LEU A 59 -1.02 11.28 -2.94
C LEU A 59 0.47 11.10 -2.63
N TYR A 60 1.14 12.10 -2.04
CA TYR A 60 2.51 11.95 -1.53
C TYR A 60 2.64 10.72 -0.61
N GLY A 61 1.75 10.59 0.38
CA GLY A 61 1.77 9.45 1.30
C GLY A 61 1.52 8.12 0.60
N ILE A 62 0.60 8.08 -0.37
CA ILE A 62 0.29 6.89 -1.19
C ILE A 62 1.52 6.47 -2.02
N LEU A 63 2.19 7.40 -2.69
CA LEU A 63 3.39 7.12 -3.48
C LEU A 63 4.54 6.59 -2.62
N VAL A 64 4.77 7.17 -1.44
CA VAL A 64 5.76 6.66 -0.47
C VAL A 64 5.40 5.23 -0.04
N PHE A 65 4.14 4.95 0.27
CA PHE A 65 3.68 3.60 0.62
C PHE A 65 3.94 2.59 -0.50
N PHE A 66 3.60 2.94 -1.73
CA PHE A 66 3.74 2.04 -2.86
C PHE A 66 5.20 1.81 -3.27
N LEU A 67 6.06 2.82 -3.15
CA LEU A 67 7.52 2.63 -3.28
C LEU A 67 8.04 1.64 -2.23
N VAL A 68 7.64 1.79 -0.96
CA VAL A 68 8.03 0.87 0.12
C VAL A 68 7.49 -0.55 -0.13
N SER A 69 6.23 -0.68 -0.55
CA SER A 69 5.62 -1.97 -0.89
C SER A 69 6.39 -2.64 -2.04
N GLY A 70 6.68 -1.91 -3.10
CA GLY A 70 7.49 -2.34 -4.24
C GLY A 70 8.90 -2.79 -3.88
N TYR A 71 9.52 -2.13 -2.90
CA TYR A 71 10.85 -2.42 -2.41
C TYR A 71 10.92 -3.71 -1.56
N ILE A 72 9.86 -4.04 -0.80
CA ILE A 72 9.86 -5.18 0.15
C ILE A 72 9.18 -6.44 -0.41
N ILE A 73 8.05 -6.29 -1.10
CA ILE A 73 7.14 -7.40 -1.40
C ILE A 73 7.80 -8.48 -2.28
N PRO A 74 8.43 -8.15 -3.43
CA PRO A 74 9.07 -9.16 -4.27
C PRO A 74 10.16 -9.94 -3.53
N VAL A 75 11.00 -9.22 -2.77
CA VAL A 75 12.08 -9.83 -1.97
C VAL A 75 11.52 -10.75 -0.88
N SER A 76 10.37 -10.43 -0.30
CA SER A 76 9.74 -11.28 0.72
C SER A 76 9.27 -12.63 0.17
N LEU A 77 8.89 -12.67 -1.12
CA LEU A 77 8.52 -13.90 -1.81
C LEU A 77 9.78 -14.66 -2.27
N GLU A 78 10.74 -13.95 -2.89
CA GLU A 78 12.02 -14.52 -3.33
C GLU A 78 12.82 -15.13 -2.16
N GLY A 79 12.93 -14.42 -1.04
CA GLY A 79 13.69 -14.87 0.13
C GLY A 79 13.07 -16.06 0.88
N ARG A 80 11.77 -16.33 0.69
CA ARG A 80 11.11 -17.53 1.23
C ARG A 80 11.10 -18.69 0.24
N GLY A 81 10.95 -18.40 -1.05
CA GLY A 81 10.78 -19.41 -2.09
C GLY A 81 9.43 -20.12 -2.11
N ASP A 82 8.53 -19.81 -1.17
CA ASP A 82 7.24 -20.48 -1.00
C ASP A 82 6.05 -19.51 -1.17
N VAL A 83 5.26 -19.77 -2.21
CA VAL A 83 4.04 -19.05 -2.55
C VAL A 83 2.95 -19.24 -1.48
N ARG A 84 2.82 -20.44 -0.91
CA ARG A 84 1.81 -20.73 0.12
C ARG A 84 2.10 -19.93 1.38
N ALA A 85 3.32 -20.02 1.91
CA ALA A 85 3.76 -19.24 3.06
C ALA A 85 3.64 -17.72 2.83
N PHE A 86 3.92 -17.25 1.61
CA PHE A 86 3.74 -15.85 1.24
C PHE A 86 2.27 -15.40 1.41
N TRP A 87 1.32 -16.10 0.77
CA TRP A 87 -0.10 -15.74 0.85
C TRP A 87 -0.67 -15.87 2.26
N ILE A 88 -0.29 -16.91 3.02
CA ILE A 88 -0.67 -17.03 4.44
C ILE A 88 -0.18 -15.81 5.22
N SER A 89 1.08 -15.42 5.04
CA SER A 89 1.63 -14.24 5.74
C SER A 89 0.94 -12.93 5.36
N ARG A 90 0.44 -12.80 4.12
CA ARG A 90 -0.29 -11.59 3.66
C ARG A 90 -1.73 -11.58 4.16
N PHE A 91 -2.41 -12.72 4.12
CA PHE A 91 -3.76 -12.86 4.65
C PHE A 91 -3.83 -12.41 6.13
N PHE A 92 -2.99 -12.98 6.99
CA PHE A 92 -2.93 -12.65 8.42
C PHE A 92 -2.39 -11.25 8.73
N ARG A 93 -1.85 -10.55 7.73
CA ARG A 93 -1.40 -9.16 7.87
C ARG A 93 -2.48 -8.16 7.48
N LEU A 94 -3.28 -8.46 6.46
CA LEU A 94 -4.23 -7.52 5.86
C LEU A 94 -5.64 -7.70 6.41
N TYR A 95 -6.16 -8.93 6.34
CA TYR A 95 -7.58 -9.20 6.62
C TYR A 95 -8.04 -8.90 8.06
N PRO A 96 -7.27 -9.19 9.14
CA PRO A 96 -7.78 -9.02 10.50
C PRO A 96 -8.27 -7.59 10.81
N ILE A 97 -7.45 -6.59 10.52
CA ILE A 97 -7.83 -5.19 10.75
C ILE A 97 -8.76 -4.67 9.65
N TYR A 98 -8.60 -5.12 8.40
CA TYR A 98 -9.52 -4.76 7.32
C TYR A 98 -10.97 -5.16 7.65
N LEU A 99 -11.18 -6.41 8.09
CA LEU A 99 -12.48 -6.93 8.49
C LEU A 99 -13.00 -6.27 9.77
N LEU A 100 -12.12 -5.98 10.74
CA LEU A 100 -12.51 -5.25 11.95
C LEU A 100 -13.03 -3.85 11.62
N VAL A 101 -12.35 -3.13 10.73
CA VAL A 101 -12.76 -1.79 10.29
C VAL A 101 -14.04 -1.87 9.45
N ALA A 102 -14.15 -2.84 8.55
CA ALA A 102 -15.38 -3.08 7.79
C ALA A 102 -16.58 -3.33 8.73
N ALA A 103 -16.43 -4.21 9.71
CA ALA A 103 -17.45 -4.47 10.72
C ALA A 103 -17.78 -3.22 11.55
N GLY A 104 -16.78 -2.45 11.96
CA GLY A 104 -16.98 -1.19 12.68
C GLY A 104 -17.79 -0.17 11.87
N VAL A 105 -17.49 -0.02 10.56
CA VAL A 105 -18.26 0.86 9.67
C VAL A 105 -19.70 0.36 9.50
N LEU A 106 -19.92 -0.96 9.38
CA LEU A 106 -21.26 -1.53 9.32
C LEU A 106 -22.06 -1.33 10.61
N VAL A 107 -21.41 -1.34 11.78
CA VAL A 107 -22.06 -1.01 13.06
C VAL A 107 -22.36 0.49 13.16
N MET A 108 -21.44 1.35 12.71
CA MET A 108 -21.71 2.79 12.64
C MET A 108 -22.89 3.11 11.72
N ALA A 109 -23.14 2.28 10.71
CA ALA A 109 -24.24 2.43 9.75
C ALA A 109 -25.64 2.47 10.37
N PHE A 110 -25.80 1.94 11.60
CA PHE A 110 -27.08 1.99 12.32
C PHE A 110 -27.45 3.41 12.78
N TRP A 111 -26.45 4.28 12.96
CA TRP A 111 -26.63 5.62 13.55
C TRP A 111 -26.15 6.74 12.63
N LEU A 112 -25.14 6.47 11.81
CA LEU A 112 -24.60 7.41 10.84
C LEU A 112 -24.84 6.83 9.45
N PRO A 113 -25.42 7.61 8.51
CA PRO A 113 -25.57 7.14 7.14
C PRO A 113 -24.20 6.79 6.54
N VAL A 114 -24.05 5.54 6.11
CA VAL A 114 -22.89 5.11 5.32
C VAL A 114 -23.03 5.73 3.93
N ARG A 115 -21.89 5.95 3.25
CA ARG A 115 -21.88 6.34 1.84
C ARG A 115 -22.86 5.49 1.05
N GLU A 116 -23.78 6.16 0.35
CA GLU A 116 -24.76 5.56 -0.57
C GLU A 116 -24.10 4.73 -1.68
N GLN A 117 -22.82 5.01 -1.95
CA GLN A 117 -22.00 4.43 -3.02
C GLN A 117 -21.50 3.00 -2.76
N VAL A 118 -21.88 2.35 -1.65
CA VAL A 118 -21.56 0.94 -1.42
C VAL A 118 -22.83 0.10 -1.59
N PRO A 119 -23.05 -0.51 -2.77
CA PRO A 119 -24.13 -1.45 -2.96
C PRO A 119 -24.12 -2.51 -1.86
N ARG A 120 -25.28 -2.86 -1.31
CA ARG A 120 -25.44 -3.94 -0.33
C ARG A 120 -25.79 -5.25 -1.03
N ASP A 121 -25.06 -5.55 -2.09
CA ASP A 121 -25.25 -6.73 -2.92
C ASP A 121 -24.06 -7.68 -2.82
N VAL A 122 -24.20 -8.85 -3.46
CA VAL A 122 -23.17 -9.90 -3.41
C VAL A 122 -21.92 -9.49 -4.19
N ALA A 123 -22.02 -8.60 -5.19
CA ALA A 123 -20.88 -8.04 -5.92
C ALA A 123 -19.98 -7.20 -5.01
N SER A 124 -20.59 -6.34 -4.19
CA SER A 124 -19.87 -5.55 -3.20
C SER A 124 -19.19 -6.44 -2.16
N VAL A 125 -19.88 -7.49 -1.70
CA VAL A 125 -19.29 -8.48 -0.79
C VAL A 125 -18.09 -9.18 -1.43
N SER A 126 -18.20 -9.64 -2.69
CA SER A 126 -17.08 -10.30 -3.37
C SER A 126 -15.89 -9.37 -3.57
N ALA A 127 -16.14 -8.12 -3.93
CA ALA A 127 -15.13 -7.08 -4.10
C ALA A 127 -14.39 -6.76 -2.80
N HIS A 128 -15.10 -6.67 -1.67
CA HIS A 128 -14.49 -6.46 -0.36
C HIS A 128 -13.71 -7.69 0.12
N LEU A 129 -14.27 -8.90 -0.06
CA LEU A 129 -13.60 -10.15 0.32
C LEU A 129 -12.34 -10.43 -0.49
N THR A 130 -12.27 -10.01 -1.76
CA THR A 130 -11.06 -10.10 -2.58
C THR A 130 -10.14 -8.89 -2.42
N MET A 131 -10.60 -7.82 -1.78
CA MET A 131 -9.95 -6.50 -1.74
C MET A 131 -9.71 -5.90 -3.13
N LEU A 132 -10.53 -6.24 -4.14
CA LEU A 132 -10.38 -5.77 -5.54
C LEU A 132 -11.36 -4.64 -5.91
N LEU A 133 -11.99 -4.00 -4.92
CA LEU A 133 -13.08 -3.04 -5.12
C LEU A 133 -12.83 -1.96 -6.16
N ASP A 134 -11.67 -1.29 -6.14
CA ASP A 134 -11.40 -0.17 -7.05
C ASP A 134 -11.27 -0.64 -8.50
N VAL A 135 -10.68 -1.82 -8.71
CA VAL A 135 -10.44 -2.41 -10.03
C VAL A 135 -11.65 -3.19 -10.56
N VAL A 136 -12.76 -3.22 -9.83
CA VAL A 136 -14.07 -3.70 -10.33
C VAL A 136 -15.12 -2.59 -10.29
N HIS A 137 -14.68 -1.33 -10.24
CA HIS A 137 -15.53 -0.14 -10.22
C HIS A 137 -16.48 -0.05 -9.02
N LEU A 138 -16.05 -0.52 -7.85
CA LEU A 138 -16.84 -0.48 -6.61
C LEU A 138 -16.13 0.32 -5.52
N GLY A 139 -16.90 1.17 -4.83
CA GLY A 139 -16.41 1.96 -3.70
C GLY A 139 -16.22 1.13 -2.42
N GLY A 140 -15.29 1.55 -1.57
CA GLY A 140 -15.02 0.89 -0.29
C GLY A 140 -15.91 1.40 0.84
N LEU A 141 -16.19 0.55 1.83
CA LEU A 141 -16.88 0.92 3.08
C LEU A 141 -16.23 2.14 3.76
N ALA A 142 -14.90 2.16 3.83
CA ALA A 142 -14.10 3.33 4.12
C ALA A 142 -13.40 3.80 2.84
N ASP A 143 -13.34 5.12 2.61
CA ASP A 143 -12.81 5.69 1.37
C ASP A 143 -11.40 5.17 1.09
N THR A 144 -10.55 5.13 2.12
CA THR A 144 -9.15 4.71 1.98
C THR A 144 -8.95 3.25 1.55
N MET A 145 -9.97 2.40 1.57
CA MET A 145 -9.85 1.00 1.17
C MET A 145 -9.54 0.80 -0.32
N TRP A 146 -9.80 1.79 -1.18
CA TRP A 146 -9.56 1.68 -2.62
C TRP A 146 -8.10 1.37 -2.95
N THR A 147 -7.14 1.94 -2.21
CA THR A 147 -5.70 1.74 -2.44
C THR A 147 -5.25 0.29 -2.23
N LEU A 148 -5.96 -0.46 -1.39
CA LEU A 148 -5.67 -1.86 -1.11
C LEU A 148 -5.87 -2.75 -2.34
N SER A 149 -6.74 -2.34 -3.27
CA SER A 149 -6.92 -3.01 -4.56
C SER A 149 -5.64 -3.08 -5.35
N TYR A 150 -4.88 -1.99 -5.40
CA TYR A 150 -3.59 -1.96 -6.08
C TYR A 150 -2.53 -2.80 -5.39
N GLU A 151 -2.54 -2.85 -4.05
CA GLU A 151 -1.65 -3.74 -3.30
C GLU A 151 -1.97 -5.21 -3.58
N MET A 152 -3.27 -5.57 -3.65
CA MET A 152 -3.72 -6.92 -4.00
C MET A 152 -3.36 -7.30 -5.44
N VAL A 153 -3.61 -6.43 -6.41
CA VAL A 153 -3.18 -6.60 -7.80
C VAL A 153 -1.67 -6.84 -7.85
N PHE A 154 -0.88 -6.04 -7.14
CA PHE A 154 0.58 -6.23 -7.10
C PHE A 154 0.98 -7.59 -6.49
N TYR A 155 0.29 -8.08 -5.45
CA TYR A 155 0.53 -9.42 -4.91
C TYR A 155 0.28 -10.53 -5.94
N LEU A 156 -0.80 -10.44 -6.71
CA LEU A 156 -1.12 -11.40 -7.76
C LEU A 156 -0.06 -11.36 -8.88
N LEU A 157 0.34 -10.17 -9.32
CA LEU A 157 1.36 -10.01 -10.36
C LEU A 157 2.73 -10.50 -9.92
N VAL A 158 3.19 -10.13 -8.72
CA VAL A 158 4.47 -10.60 -8.19
C VAL A 158 4.48 -12.12 -8.02
N THR A 159 3.34 -12.71 -7.62
CA THR A 159 3.18 -14.18 -7.56
C THR A 159 3.34 -14.81 -8.94
N ALA A 160 2.67 -14.26 -9.97
CA ALA A 160 2.80 -14.73 -11.35
C ALA A 160 4.25 -14.63 -11.84
N LEU A 161 4.87 -13.45 -11.71
CA LEU A 161 6.24 -13.20 -12.13
C LEU A 161 7.25 -14.12 -11.42
N PHE A 162 7.03 -14.39 -10.13
CA PHE A 162 7.89 -15.28 -9.36
C PHE A 162 7.79 -16.73 -9.87
N VAL A 163 6.57 -17.26 -10.06
CA VAL A 163 6.33 -18.63 -10.51
C VAL A 163 6.89 -18.90 -11.91
N TYR A 164 6.94 -17.88 -12.77
CA TYR A 164 7.53 -17.95 -14.12
C TYR A 164 9.01 -17.52 -14.18
N GLY A 165 9.65 -17.16 -13.06
CA GLY A 165 11.04 -16.70 -13.04
C GLY A 165 11.28 -15.34 -13.71
N LEU A 166 10.22 -14.60 -14.05
CA LEU A 166 10.27 -13.28 -14.70
C LEU A 166 10.44 -12.13 -13.70
N HIS A 167 10.45 -12.43 -12.39
CA HIS A 167 10.62 -11.43 -11.33
C HIS A 167 11.85 -10.54 -11.55
N ARG A 168 12.93 -11.04 -12.21
CA ARG A 168 14.14 -10.28 -12.52
C ARG A 168 13.95 -9.10 -13.47
N ARG A 169 12.85 -9.06 -14.24
CA ARG A 169 12.52 -8.00 -15.20
C ARG A 169 11.76 -6.81 -14.61
N SER A 170 11.82 -6.60 -13.29
CA SER A 170 11.04 -5.56 -12.58
C SER A 170 11.26 -4.15 -13.15
N GLY A 171 12.48 -3.80 -13.56
CA GLY A 171 12.77 -2.50 -14.15
C GLY A 171 12.03 -2.27 -15.47
N THR A 172 12.05 -3.26 -16.38
CA THR A 172 11.30 -3.20 -17.64
C THR A 172 9.79 -3.14 -17.40
N LEU A 173 9.28 -3.84 -16.38
CA LEU A 173 7.87 -3.77 -16.00
C LEU A 173 7.50 -2.37 -15.46
N ALA A 174 8.37 -1.71 -14.69
CA ALA A 174 8.14 -0.34 -14.25
C ALA A 174 7.94 0.60 -15.45
N VAL A 175 8.83 0.51 -16.43
CA VAL A 175 8.76 1.30 -17.68
C VAL A 175 7.52 0.92 -18.49
N GLY A 176 7.24 -0.37 -18.64
CA GLY A 176 6.07 -0.88 -19.36
C GLY A 176 4.75 -0.36 -18.77
N PHE A 177 4.56 -0.46 -17.46
CA PHE A 177 3.38 0.09 -16.79
C PHE A 177 3.34 1.62 -16.87
N GLY A 178 4.48 2.30 -16.84
CA GLY A 178 4.56 3.75 -17.07
C GLY A 178 4.09 4.14 -18.49
N ALA A 179 4.53 3.40 -19.50
CA ALA A 179 4.10 3.61 -20.88
C ALA A 179 2.61 3.30 -21.08
N VAL A 180 2.11 2.24 -20.43
CA VAL A 180 0.67 1.91 -20.39
C VAL A 180 -0.12 3.00 -19.68
N ALA A 181 0.40 3.60 -18.60
CA ALA A 181 -0.26 4.71 -17.92
C ALA A 181 -0.42 5.92 -18.85
N VAL A 182 0.64 6.30 -19.57
CA VAL A 182 0.56 7.36 -20.58
C VAL A 182 -0.42 6.98 -21.69
N GLY A 183 -0.31 5.78 -22.26
CA GLY A 183 -1.17 5.34 -23.38
C GLY A 183 -2.65 5.26 -23.00
N THR A 184 -2.97 4.65 -21.86
CA THR A 184 -4.36 4.60 -21.36
C THR A 184 -4.86 5.98 -20.96
N GLY A 185 -4.01 6.84 -20.39
CA GLY A 185 -4.34 8.23 -20.14
C GLY A 185 -4.70 8.97 -21.42
N LEU A 186 -4.02 8.67 -22.52
CA LEU A 186 -4.26 9.28 -23.83
C LEU A 186 -5.51 8.78 -24.56
N VAL A 187 -5.90 7.52 -24.33
CA VAL A 187 -6.92 6.83 -25.15
C VAL A 187 -8.24 6.61 -24.40
N LEU A 188 -8.19 6.34 -23.09
CA LEU A 188 -9.36 5.95 -22.30
C LEU A 188 -9.84 7.13 -21.44
N THR A 189 -11.07 7.55 -21.67
CA THR A 189 -11.77 8.57 -20.86
C THR A 189 -12.69 7.97 -19.79
N ALA A 190 -13.00 6.69 -19.90
CA ALA A 190 -13.87 5.94 -18.98
C ALA A 190 -13.45 4.46 -18.96
N PRO A 191 -13.81 3.69 -17.91
CA PRO A 191 -13.63 2.24 -17.91
C PRO A 191 -14.43 1.58 -19.05
N LEU A 192 -13.85 0.54 -19.65
CA LEU A 192 -14.48 -0.24 -20.71
C LEU A 192 -15.34 -1.38 -20.17
N LEU A 193 -14.94 -1.95 -19.02
CA LEU A 193 -15.68 -3.00 -18.33
C LEU A 193 -16.51 -2.34 -17.23
N THR A 194 -17.82 -2.33 -17.41
CA THR A 194 -18.78 -1.72 -16.48
C THR A 194 -19.80 -2.75 -15.98
N GLY A 195 -20.55 -2.37 -14.95
CA GLY A 195 -21.57 -3.21 -14.33
C GLY A 195 -21.04 -4.07 -13.18
N PHE A 196 -21.91 -4.91 -12.62
CA PHE A 196 -21.63 -5.71 -11.42
C PHE A 196 -20.90 -7.03 -11.71
N TRP A 197 -20.99 -7.55 -12.94
CA TRP A 197 -20.47 -8.86 -13.30
C TRP A 197 -18.94 -9.00 -13.13
N PRO A 198 -18.08 -7.97 -13.32
CA PRO A 198 -16.64 -8.12 -13.12
C PRO A 198 -16.31 -8.51 -11.69
N ALA A 199 -17.05 -8.00 -10.70
CA ALA A 199 -16.87 -8.34 -9.29
C ALA A 199 -17.22 -9.80 -8.98
N TYR A 200 -18.25 -10.35 -9.62
CA TYR A 200 -18.63 -11.77 -9.45
C TYR A 200 -17.62 -12.71 -10.10
N VAL A 201 -17.31 -12.46 -11.38
CA VAL A 201 -16.38 -13.30 -12.15
C VAL A 201 -15.00 -13.29 -11.51
N SER A 202 -14.50 -12.09 -11.16
CA SER A 202 -13.22 -11.98 -10.48
C SER A 202 -13.22 -12.62 -9.09
N GLY A 203 -14.33 -12.54 -8.34
CA GLY A 203 -14.48 -13.21 -7.05
C GLY A 203 -14.32 -14.73 -7.15
N VAL A 204 -15.00 -15.35 -8.12
CA VAL A 204 -14.93 -16.80 -8.36
C VAL A 204 -13.53 -17.21 -8.84
N VAL A 205 -12.96 -16.49 -9.81
CA VAL A 205 -11.62 -16.75 -10.34
C VAL A 205 -10.56 -16.57 -9.25
N PHE A 206 -10.69 -15.54 -8.41
CA PHE A 206 -9.82 -15.30 -7.27
C PHE A 206 -9.87 -16.46 -6.28
N ALA A 207 -11.06 -16.87 -5.85
CA ALA A 207 -11.22 -17.95 -4.89
C ALA A 207 -10.64 -19.28 -5.43
N ALA A 208 -10.99 -19.66 -6.66
CA ALA A 208 -10.49 -20.88 -7.29
C ALA A 208 -8.96 -20.83 -7.49
N GLY A 209 -8.43 -19.71 -7.98
CA GLY A 209 -7.00 -19.50 -8.17
C GLY A 209 -6.23 -19.57 -6.85
N MET A 210 -6.76 -18.96 -5.77
CA MET A 210 -6.15 -19.00 -4.45
C MET A 210 -6.11 -20.41 -3.86
N VAL A 211 -7.17 -21.21 -4.03
CA VAL A 211 -7.18 -22.63 -3.63
C VAL A 211 -6.09 -23.40 -4.38
N CYS A 212 -5.95 -23.21 -5.69
CA CYS A 212 -4.89 -23.82 -6.49
C CYS A 212 -3.48 -23.39 -6.03
N LEU A 213 -3.27 -22.10 -5.76
CA LEU A 213 -1.98 -21.59 -5.26
C LEU A 213 -1.60 -22.16 -3.90
N VAL A 214 -2.55 -22.24 -2.96
CA VAL A 214 -2.32 -22.72 -1.59
C VAL A 214 -2.13 -24.23 -1.54
N THR A 215 -2.87 -24.99 -2.34
CA THR A 215 -2.74 -26.46 -2.43
C THR A 215 -1.55 -26.90 -3.29
N GLY A 216 -0.95 -25.99 -4.05
CA GLY A 216 0.13 -26.28 -4.99
C GLY A 216 -0.34 -26.93 -6.30
N ARG A 217 -1.63 -27.22 -6.46
CA ARG A 217 -2.21 -27.78 -7.69
C ARG A 217 -2.33 -26.72 -8.77
N LEU A 218 -1.93 -27.03 -10.01
CA LEU A 218 -2.00 -26.12 -11.16
C LEU A 218 -1.39 -24.74 -10.90
N ARG A 219 -0.35 -24.66 -10.05
CA ARG A 219 0.20 -23.40 -9.52
C ARG A 219 0.57 -22.39 -10.61
N ARG A 220 1.18 -22.85 -11.72
CA ARG A 220 1.55 -21.99 -12.85
C ARG A 220 0.31 -21.39 -13.52
N THR A 221 -0.66 -22.24 -13.84
CA THR A 221 -1.94 -21.83 -14.47
C THR A 221 -2.70 -20.87 -13.57
N ALA A 222 -2.84 -21.18 -12.27
CA ALA A 222 -3.52 -20.32 -11.32
C ALA A 222 -2.85 -18.95 -11.20
N ALA A 223 -1.52 -18.90 -11.08
CA ALA A 223 -0.78 -17.65 -11.02
C ALA A 223 -0.94 -16.82 -12.30
N CYS A 224 -0.91 -17.47 -13.47
CA CYS A 224 -1.13 -16.80 -14.76
C CYS A 224 -2.54 -16.22 -14.86
N VAL A 225 -3.58 -17.03 -14.60
CA VAL A 225 -4.98 -16.60 -14.67
C VAL A 225 -5.25 -15.42 -13.72
N LEU A 226 -4.77 -15.52 -12.48
CA LEU A 226 -4.91 -14.44 -11.49
C LEU A 226 -4.14 -13.18 -11.90
N GLY A 227 -2.93 -13.33 -12.44
CA GLY A 227 -2.14 -12.20 -12.93
C GLY A 227 -2.80 -11.49 -14.11
N VAL A 228 -3.28 -12.25 -15.11
CA VAL A 228 -4.00 -11.72 -16.27
C VAL A 228 -5.29 -11.03 -15.85
N MET A 229 -6.09 -11.68 -14.99
CA MET A 229 -7.30 -11.08 -14.42
C MET A 229 -6.98 -9.74 -13.74
N ALA A 230 -5.92 -9.69 -12.92
CA ALA A 230 -5.52 -8.48 -12.23
C ALA A 230 -5.14 -7.34 -13.19
N VAL A 231 -4.40 -7.62 -14.27
CA VAL A 231 -4.07 -6.60 -15.30
C VAL A 231 -5.33 -6.14 -16.05
N VAL A 232 -6.19 -7.07 -16.46
CA VAL A 232 -7.41 -6.75 -17.21
C VAL A 232 -8.33 -5.85 -16.37
N LEU A 233 -8.58 -6.21 -15.12
CA LEU A 233 -9.40 -5.42 -14.21
C LEU A 233 -8.81 -4.02 -13.98
N LEU A 234 -7.50 -3.95 -13.72
CA LEU A 234 -6.80 -2.68 -13.52
C LEU A 234 -6.95 -1.73 -14.71
N LEU A 235 -6.75 -2.23 -15.93
CA LEU A 235 -6.71 -1.40 -17.14
C LEU A 235 -8.09 -1.09 -17.72
N PHE A 236 -9.08 -1.94 -17.45
CA PHE A 236 -10.37 -1.83 -18.15
C PHE A 236 -11.57 -1.63 -17.22
N ALA A 237 -11.50 -1.99 -15.95
CA ALA A 237 -12.61 -1.85 -15.00
C ALA A 237 -12.36 -0.80 -13.90
N GLY A 238 -11.11 -0.39 -13.65
CA GLY A 238 -10.79 0.61 -12.64
C GLY A 238 -11.44 1.98 -12.88
N PHE A 239 -11.75 2.73 -11.81
CA PHE A 239 -12.29 4.10 -11.93
C PHE A 239 -11.42 5.01 -12.80
N VAL A 240 -10.11 4.84 -12.71
CA VAL A 240 -9.13 5.68 -13.42
C VAL A 240 -7.99 4.78 -13.96
N PRO A 241 -8.16 4.18 -15.16
CA PRO A 241 -7.22 3.19 -15.68
C PRO A 241 -5.75 3.61 -15.71
N TRP A 242 -5.47 4.84 -16.16
CA TRP A 242 -4.11 5.38 -16.23
C TRP A 242 -3.44 5.47 -14.85
N PHE A 243 -4.22 5.81 -13.84
CA PHE A 243 -3.74 5.98 -12.48
C PHE A 243 -3.35 4.64 -11.86
N GLY A 244 -4.14 3.60 -12.12
CA GLY A 244 -3.81 2.24 -11.70
C GLY A 244 -2.51 1.70 -12.32
N ALA A 245 -2.32 1.93 -13.62
CA ALA A 245 -1.07 1.61 -14.29
C ALA A 245 0.12 2.43 -13.73
N ALA A 246 -0.09 3.72 -13.44
CA ALA A 246 0.92 4.57 -12.81
C ALA A 246 1.31 4.06 -11.41
N ILE A 247 0.35 3.62 -10.59
CA ILE A 247 0.61 3.02 -9.28
C ILE A 247 1.49 1.77 -9.43
N LEU A 248 1.17 0.86 -10.35
CA LEU A 248 2.01 -0.31 -10.58
C LEU A 248 3.42 0.06 -11.07
N ALA A 249 3.54 1.07 -11.92
CA ALA A 249 4.84 1.60 -12.35
C ALA A 249 5.66 2.10 -11.15
N VAL A 250 5.04 2.79 -10.19
CA VAL A 250 5.67 3.24 -8.94
C VAL A 250 6.10 2.05 -8.06
N MET A 251 5.25 1.02 -7.92
CA MET A 251 5.59 -0.17 -7.14
C MET A 251 6.77 -0.94 -7.77
N PHE A 252 6.75 -1.17 -9.09
CA PHE A 252 7.88 -1.80 -9.77
C PHE A 252 9.13 -0.91 -9.78
N THR A 253 8.98 0.42 -9.76
CA THR A 253 10.10 1.35 -9.54
C THR A 253 10.77 1.09 -8.19
N GLY A 254 9.99 0.90 -7.12
CA GLY A 254 10.53 0.50 -5.81
C GLY A 254 11.32 -0.83 -5.87
N THR A 255 10.85 -1.80 -6.66
CA THR A 255 11.59 -3.05 -6.91
C THR A 255 12.88 -2.82 -7.70
N ALA A 256 12.84 -1.95 -8.71
CA ALA A 256 14.02 -1.60 -9.52
C ALA A 256 15.10 -0.91 -8.67
N VAL A 257 14.70 0.01 -7.79
CA VAL A 257 15.60 0.65 -6.83
C VAL A 257 16.25 -0.39 -5.91
N ARG A 258 15.49 -1.37 -5.41
CA ARG A 258 16.04 -2.47 -4.59
C ARG A 258 17.06 -3.30 -5.36
N ARG A 259 16.80 -3.64 -6.62
CA ARG A 259 17.72 -4.41 -7.47
C ARG A 259 19.02 -3.64 -7.74
N TRP A 260 18.92 -2.34 -7.96
CA TRP A 260 20.08 -1.47 -8.07
C TRP A 260 20.91 -1.46 -6.79
N GLU A 261 20.29 -1.32 -5.62
CA GLU A 261 20.99 -1.38 -4.33
C GLU A 261 21.71 -2.72 -4.12
N GLN A 262 21.12 -3.83 -4.58
CA GLN A 262 21.72 -5.16 -4.50
C GLN A 262 22.77 -5.44 -5.60
N GLY A 263 23.05 -4.49 -6.49
CA GLY A 263 24.00 -4.67 -7.60
C GLY A 263 23.51 -5.57 -8.74
N THR A 264 22.21 -5.86 -8.80
CA THR A 264 21.61 -6.75 -9.82
C THR A 264 20.83 -6.01 -10.91
N GLY A 265 20.79 -4.68 -10.85
CA GLY A 265 20.07 -3.83 -11.79
C GLY A 265 20.66 -2.42 -11.88
N THR A 266 20.10 -1.59 -12.77
CA THR A 266 20.54 -0.22 -13.06
C THR A 266 19.47 0.80 -12.67
N LEU A 267 19.83 2.09 -12.63
CA LEU A 267 18.90 3.19 -12.29
C LEU A 267 18.12 3.73 -13.49
N TRP A 268 18.51 3.44 -14.73
CA TRP A 268 17.79 3.99 -15.90
C TRP A 268 16.29 3.65 -15.89
N PRO A 269 15.82 2.43 -15.50
CA PRO A 269 14.39 2.13 -15.49
C PRO A 269 13.64 2.95 -14.44
N VAL A 270 14.31 3.32 -13.34
CA VAL A 270 13.75 4.18 -12.30
C VAL A 270 13.52 5.58 -12.87
N ALA A 271 14.51 6.15 -13.57
CA ALA A 271 14.39 7.44 -14.21
C ALA A 271 13.30 7.45 -15.31
N ALA A 272 13.31 6.45 -16.19
CA ALA A 272 12.33 6.32 -17.27
C ALA A 272 10.91 6.13 -16.75
N ALA A 273 10.69 5.24 -15.78
CA ALA A 273 9.37 5.03 -15.18
C ALA A 273 8.88 6.28 -14.45
N THR A 274 9.76 7.00 -13.74
CA THR A 274 9.42 8.26 -13.06
C THR A 274 8.99 9.32 -14.07
N ALA A 275 9.70 9.47 -15.18
CA ALA A 275 9.35 10.41 -16.24
C ALA A 275 7.99 10.06 -16.89
N LEU A 276 7.74 8.78 -17.16
CA LEU A 276 6.47 8.31 -17.72
C LEU A 276 5.30 8.53 -16.76
N VAL A 277 5.48 8.25 -15.46
CA VAL A 277 4.45 8.51 -14.44
C VAL A 277 4.20 10.01 -14.27
N ALA A 278 5.24 10.85 -14.34
CA ALA A 278 5.10 12.30 -14.32
C ALA A 278 4.29 12.82 -15.53
N ALA A 279 4.42 12.18 -16.69
CA ALA A 279 3.71 12.52 -17.91
C ALA A 279 2.31 11.89 -18.04
N ALA A 280 1.94 10.92 -17.20
CA ALA A 280 0.69 10.17 -17.33
C ALA A 280 -0.63 10.99 -17.25
N PRO A 281 -0.78 12.03 -16.40
CA PRO A 281 -2.08 12.67 -16.18
C PRO A 281 -2.52 13.67 -17.27
N VAL A 282 -2.11 13.50 -18.54
CA VAL A 282 -2.34 14.46 -19.64
C VAL A 282 -3.82 14.88 -19.78
N TRP A 283 -4.75 13.95 -19.58
CA TRP A 283 -6.19 14.19 -19.71
C TRP A 283 -6.89 14.44 -18.37
N ALA A 284 -6.22 14.14 -17.26
CA ALA A 284 -6.83 14.30 -15.94
C ALA A 284 -7.01 15.78 -15.56
N GLU A 285 -6.24 16.70 -16.16
CA GLU A 285 -6.47 18.13 -16.04
C GLU A 285 -7.88 18.54 -16.48
N GLN A 286 -8.41 17.92 -17.55
CA GLN A 286 -9.74 18.19 -18.06
C GLN A 286 -10.84 17.68 -17.13
N ALA A 287 -10.55 16.67 -16.29
CA ALA A 287 -11.45 16.16 -15.26
C ALA A 287 -11.59 17.09 -14.04
N GLY A 288 -10.83 18.19 -13.99
CA GLY A 288 -10.95 19.22 -12.95
C GLY A 288 -10.33 18.83 -11.60
N TRP A 289 -9.58 17.73 -11.53
CA TRP A 289 -8.89 17.35 -10.30
C TRP A 289 -7.70 18.28 -10.04
N TRP A 290 -7.69 18.95 -8.88
CA TRP A 290 -6.62 19.90 -8.56
C TRP A 290 -5.25 19.23 -8.39
N TRP A 291 -5.22 17.97 -7.95
CA TRP A 291 -4.00 17.23 -7.60
C TRP A 291 -3.24 16.64 -8.80
N VAL A 292 -3.88 16.62 -9.98
CA VAL A 292 -3.24 16.21 -11.25
C VAL A 292 -2.67 17.38 -12.05
N ARG A 293 -2.91 18.62 -11.61
CA ARG A 293 -2.30 19.80 -12.24
C ARG A 293 -0.78 19.61 -12.32
N PRO A 294 -0.12 19.96 -13.44
CA PRO A 294 1.27 19.56 -13.69
C PRO A 294 2.21 19.93 -12.55
N GLY A 295 2.13 21.16 -12.04
CA GLY A 295 2.95 21.61 -10.91
C GLY A 295 2.70 20.81 -9.63
N VAL A 296 1.44 20.54 -9.31
CA VAL A 296 1.06 19.78 -8.09
C VAL A 296 1.49 18.32 -8.21
N TRP A 297 1.21 17.69 -9.34
CA TRP A 297 1.55 16.28 -9.62
C TRP A 297 3.06 16.05 -9.61
N THR A 298 3.81 16.84 -10.38
CA THR A 298 5.27 16.71 -10.48
C THR A 298 5.96 17.00 -9.16
N THR A 299 5.52 18.03 -8.43
CA THR A 299 6.05 18.33 -7.09
C THR A 299 5.74 17.20 -6.11
N THR A 300 4.54 16.61 -6.17
CA THR A 300 4.17 15.46 -5.32
C THR A 300 5.07 14.26 -5.58
N ILE A 301 5.31 13.91 -6.84
CA ILE A 301 6.22 12.82 -7.22
C ILE A 301 7.66 13.12 -6.75
N ALA A 302 8.13 14.35 -6.99
CA ALA A 302 9.48 14.76 -6.60
C ALA A 302 9.68 14.67 -5.08
N LEU A 303 8.72 15.13 -4.28
CA LEU A 303 8.77 15.03 -2.82
C LEU A 303 8.74 13.58 -2.33
N ALA A 304 7.88 12.73 -2.91
CA ALA A 304 7.81 11.31 -2.56
C ALA A 304 9.14 10.60 -2.86
N GLY A 305 9.70 10.83 -4.05
CA GLY A 305 11.00 10.31 -4.47
C GLY A 305 12.15 10.81 -3.60
N ALA A 306 12.19 12.11 -3.32
CA ALA A 306 13.20 12.72 -2.45
C ALA A 306 13.13 12.19 -1.01
N THR A 307 11.92 12.01 -0.47
CA THR A 307 11.73 11.42 0.87
C THR A 307 12.25 9.98 0.90
N PHE A 308 11.89 9.18 -0.12
CA PHE A 308 12.36 7.80 -0.21
C PHE A 308 13.88 7.72 -0.32
N ALA A 309 14.48 8.53 -1.21
CA ALA A 309 15.93 8.60 -1.40
C ALA A 309 16.65 9.09 -0.13
N GLY A 310 16.12 10.10 0.55
CA GLY A 310 16.66 10.60 1.82
C GLY A 310 16.62 9.55 2.92
N ALA A 311 15.50 8.86 3.09
CA ALA A 311 15.39 7.76 4.06
C ALA A 311 16.33 6.59 3.72
N MET A 312 16.49 6.29 2.42
CA MET A 312 17.46 5.29 1.95
C MET A 312 18.91 5.71 2.24
N ALA A 313 19.27 6.99 2.08
CA ALA A 313 20.58 7.50 2.46
C ALA A 313 20.84 7.36 3.98
N LEU A 314 19.78 7.45 4.78
CA LEU A 314 19.82 7.30 6.25
C LEU A 314 19.67 5.85 6.74
N ARG A 315 19.58 4.84 5.85
CA ARG A 315 19.26 3.44 6.21
C ARG A 315 20.18 2.78 7.24
N GLY A 316 21.43 3.23 7.35
CA GLY A 316 22.40 2.74 8.33
C GLY A 316 22.39 3.49 9.67
N ARG A 317 21.61 4.57 9.79
CA ARG A 317 21.54 5.39 11.00
C ARG A 317 20.42 4.93 11.93
N ARG A 318 20.57 5.24 13.22
CA ARG A 318 19.49 5.03 14.21
C ARG A 318 18.42 6.09 13.99
N LEU A 319 17.21 5.65 13.66
CA LEU A 319 16.06 6.54 13.53
C LEU A 319 15.35 6.71 14.88
N PRO A 320 14.67 7.87 15.09
CA PRO A 320 13.82 8.08 16.25
C PRO A 320 12.82 6.94 16.45
N ARG A 321 12.73 6.41 17.68
CA ARG A 321 11.84 5.29 18.01
C ARG A 321 10.38 5.59 17.67
N PHE A 322 9.96 6.84 17.84
CA PHE A 322 8.61 7.29 17.52
C PHE A 322 8.26 7.14 16.03
N LEU A 323 9.17 7.50 15.12
CA LEU A 323 8.93 7.35 13.67
C LEU A 323 8.81 5.87 13.26
N VAL A 324 9.67 5.03 13.83
CA VAL A 324 9.59 3.58 13.60
C VAL A 324 8.29 3.02 14.15
N TRP A 325 7.89 3.46 15.36
CA TRP A 325 6.62 3.07 15.99
C TRP A 325 5.40 3.47 15.16
N LEU A 326 5.36 4.70 14.61
CA LEU A 326 4.32 5.12 13.67
C LEU A 326 4.24 4.17 12.47
N GLY A 327 5.39 3.70 11.98
CA GLY A 327 5.48 2.67 10.95
C GLY A 327 4.87 1.32 11.33
N LEU A 328 4.96 0.93 12.61
CA LEU A 328 4.39 -0.32 13.12
C LEU A 328 2.87 -0.31 13.08
N VAL A 329 2.27 0.81 13.51
CA VAL A 329 0.82 0.99 13.61
C VAL A 329 0.22 1.60 12.33
N SER A 330 1.04 1.85 11.31
CA SER A 330 0.67 2.64 10.12
C SER A 330 -0.53 2.07 9.37
N TYR A 331 -0.70 0.74 9.39
CA TYR A 331 -1.80 0.08 8.69
C TYR A 331 -3.14 0.33 9.38
N SER A 332 -3.19 0.21 10.71
CA SER A 332 -4.35 0.64 11.49
C SER A 332 -4.63 2.14 11.34
N VAL A 333 -3.62 3.00 11.40
CA VAL A 333 -3.80 4.46 11.20
C VAL A 333 -4.45 4.73 9.84
N TYR A 334 -3.98 4.06 8.80
CA TYR A 334 -4.49 4.19 7.44
C TYR A 334 -5.96 3.75 7.29
N LEU A 335 -6.40 2.71 8.00
CA LEU A 335 -7.77 2.21 7.88
C LEU A 335 -8.76 2.89 8.84
N LEU A 336 -8.33 3.22 10.06
CA LEU A 336 -9.21 3.75 11.10
C LEU A 336 -9.47 5.26 10.97
N HIS A 337 -8.56 6.02 10.36
CA HIS A 337 -8.71 7.49 10.36
C HIS A 337 -9.98 7.95 9.66
N HIS A 338 -10.41 7.32 8.57
CA HIS A 338 -11.57 7.77 7.82
C HIS A 338 -12.91 7.49 8.53
N PRO A 339 -13.18 6.28 9.08
CA PRO A 339 -14.33 6.07 9.95
C PRO A 339 -14.34 6.99 11.18
N LEU A 340 -13.19 7.18 11.83
CA LEU A 340 -13.07 8.08 12.97
C LEU A 340 -13.31 9.54 12.56
N LEU A 341 -12.87 9.96 11.37
CA LEU A 341 -13.09 11.31 10.86
C LEU A 341 -14.60 11.57 10.69
N ARG A 342 -15.33 10.60 10.14
CA ARG A 342 -16.79 10.69 10.03
C ARG A 342 -17.46 10.77 11.40
N LEU A 343 -17.01 9.96 12.37
CA LEU A 343 -17.53 10.01 13.73
C LEU A 343 -17.27 11.38 14.39
N THR A 344 -16.05 11.89 14.29
CA THR A 344 -15.68 13.20 14.84
C THR A 344 -16.52 14.30 14.19
N HIS A 345 -16.68 14.29 12.86
CA HIS A 345 -17.52 15.26 12.17
C HIS A 345 -18.99 15.16 12.58
N ALA A 346 -19.52 13.96 12.83
CA ALA A 346 -20.90 13.79 13.29
C ALA A 346 -21.12 14.30 14.72
N VAL A 347 -20.11 14.19 15.59
CA VAL A 347 -20.19 14.63 17.00
C VAL A 347 -19.92 16.12 17.16
N VAL A 348 -18.87 16.62 16.51
CA VAL A 348 -18.40 18.01 16.67
C VAL A 348 -19.09 18.97 15.68
N GLY A 349 -19.56 18.46 14.55
CA GLY A 349 -20.10 19.27 13.46
C GLY A 349 -18.98 19.92 12.62
N ASP A 350 -19.38 20.94 11.86
CA ASP A 350 -18.47 21.67 10.98
C ASP A 350 -17.59 22.64 11.77
N THR A 351 -16.30 22.33 11.87
CA THR A 351 -15.32 23.14 12.61
C THR A 351 -14.75 24.31 11.82
N ARG A 352 -15.04 24.43 10.51
CA ARG A 352 -14.40 25.43 9.64
C ARG A 352 -14.71 26.88 10.04
N SER A 353 -15.86 27.10 10.67
CA SER A 353 -16.28 28.42 11.19
C SER A 353 -15.87 28.65 12.65
N MET A 354 -15.32 27.65 13.34
CA MET A 354 -14.93 27.76 14.74
C MET A 354 -13.60 28.50 14.92
N PRO A 355 -13.32 29.07 16.12
CA PRO A 355 -12.04 29.72 16.40
C PRO A 355 -10.84 28.80 16.17
N PRO A 356 -9.66 29.32 15.75
CA PRO A 356 -8.48 28.50 15.45
C PRO A 356 -8.01 27.61 16.62
N ALA A 357 -8.18 28.07 17.86
CA ALA A 357 -7.85 27.27 19.04
C ALA A 357 -8.74 26.02 19.16
N VAL A 358 -10.03 26.13 18.84
CA VAL A 358 -10.97 25.00 18.85
C VAL A 358 -10.66 24.04 17.71
N GLN A 359 -10.37 24.57 16.52
CA GLN A 359 -9.93 23.77 15.37
C GLN A 359 -8.67 22.93 15.69
N ALA A 360 -7.67 23.57 16.31
CA ALA A 360 -6.44 22.89 16.73
C ALA A 360 -6.71 21.83 17.80
N MET A 361 -7.56 22.13 18.78
CA MET A 361 -7.96 21.18 19.82
C MET A 361 -8.69 19.96 19.24
N VAL A 362 -9.66 20.16 18.35
CA VAL A 362 -10.38 19.06 17.68
C VAL A 362 -9.43 18.23 16.83
N THR A 363 -8.54 18.87 16.06
CA THR A 363 -7.54 18.16 15.26
C THR A 363 -6.60 17.32 16.12
N ALA A 364 -6.08 17.89 17.22
CA ALA A 364 -5.21 17.18 18.14
C ALA A 364 -5.94 16.00 18.81
N GLY A 365 -7.19 16.21 19.24
CA GLY A 365 -8.05 15.16 19.80
C GLY A 365 -8.32 14.04 18.80
N PHE A 366 -8.62 14.39 17.54
CA PHE A 366 -8.81 13.43 16.45
C PHE A 366 -7.53 12.61 16.19
N VAL A 367 -6.37 13.25 16.02
CA VAL A 367 -5.09 12.57 15.81
C VAL A 367 -4.77 11.66 16.99
N ALA A 368 -4.96 12.13 18.22
CA ALA A 368 -4.74 11.33 19.42
C ALA A 368 -5.67 10.11 19.48
N ALA A 369 -6.95 10.27 19.13
CA ALA A 369 -7.90 9.17 19.06
C ALA A 369 -7.51 8.14 18.00
N VAL A 370 -7.12 8.57 16.80
CA VAL A 370 -6.66 7.68 15.73
C VAL A 370 -5.42 6.91 16.16
N LEU A 371 -4.40 7.58 16.71
CA LEU A 371 -3.16 6.94 17.15
C LEU A 371 -3.39 5.96 18.31
N SER A 372 -4.23 6.33 19.27
CA SER A 372 -4.57 5.48 20.42
C SER A 372 -5.31 4.23 19.98
N LEU A 373 -6.36 4.37 19.18
CA LEU A 373 -7.12 3.22 18.68
C LEU A 373 -6.25 2.35 17.77
N SER A 374 -5.42 2.96 16.93
CA SER A 374 -4.50 2.24 16.04
C SER A 374 -3.46 1.43 16.80
N TRP A 375 -2.99 1.95 17.93
CA TRP A 375 -2.09 1.21 18.81
C TRP A 375 -2.80 0.02 19.48
N LEU A 376 -4.04 0.21 19.95
CA LEU A 376 -4.84 -0.85 20.54
C LEU A 376 -5.12 -1.97 19.52
N THR A 377 -5.59 -1.63 18.33
CA THR A 377 -5.86 -2.62 17.27
C THR A 377 -4.58 -3.30 16.80
N TYR A 378 -3.46 -2.56 16.69
CA TYR A 378 -2.17 -3.17 16.40
C TYR A 378 -1.77 -4.20 17.47
N ARG A 379 -1.89 -3.84 18.75
CA ARG A 379 -1.44 -4.67 19.88
C ARG A 379 -2.29 -5.92 20.05
N TYR A 380 -3.61 -5.80 19.93
CA TYR A 380 -4.57 -6.84 20.28
C TYR A 380 -5.12 -7.61 19.08
N VAL A 381 -5.01 -7.07 17.86
CA VAL A 381 -5.55 -7.73 16.66
C VAL A 381 -4.43 -8.02 15.67
N GLU A 382 -3.73 -7.00 15.18
CA GLU A 382 -2.75 -7.20 14.12
C GLU A 382 -1.57 -8.07 14.55
N LEU A 383 -0.92 -7.73 15.67
CA LEU A 383 0.29 -8.42 16.13
C LEU A 383 0.02 -9.90 16.47
N PRO A 384 -1.05 -10.27 17.21
CA PRO A 384 -1.40 -11.67 17.44
C PRO A 384 -1.68 -12.42 16.14
N MET A 385 -2.43 -11.83 15.21
CA MET A 385 -2.74 -12.48 13.93
C MET A 385 -1.52 -12.64 13.04
N GLN A 386 -0.64 -11.65 12.97
CA GLN A 386 0.65 -11.77 12.26
C GLN A 386 1.54 -12.85 12.88
N ASN A 387 1.53 -12.99 14.21
CA ASN A 387 2.24 -14.07 14.91
C ASN A 387 1.69 -15.45 14.53
N LEU A 388 0.35 -15.58 14.49
CA LEU A 388 -0.33 -16.79 14.06
C LEU A 388 0.02 -17.15 12.61
N GLY A 389 -0.07 -16.18 11.69
CA GLY A 389 0.30 -16.36 10.29
C GLY A 389 1.75 -16.80 10.12
N ARG A 390 2.69 -16.24 10.90
CA ARG A 390 4.11 -16.67 10.90
C ARG A 390 4.29 -18.11 11.39
N ARG A 391 3.46 -18.58 12.32
CA ARG A 391 3.49 -19.98 12.79
C ARG A 391 2.92 -20.93 11.74
N LEU A 392 1.79 -20.58 11.12
CA LEU A 392 1.15 -21.39 10.09
C LEU A 392 1.99 -21.50 8.81
N ALA A 393 2.63 -20.40 8.41
CA ALA A 393 3.53 -20.36 7.24
C ALA A 393 4.85 -21.15 7.43
N ARG A 394 5.13 -21.67 8.63
CA ARG A 394 6.29 -22.54 8.91
C ARG A 394 5.95 -24.02 8.93
N ARG A 395 4.66 -24.37 8.94
CA ARG A 395 4.23 -25.77 8.92
C ARG A 395 4.43 -26.33 7.51
N PRO A 396 5.05 -27.51 7.36
CA PRO A 396 5.35 -28.10 6.05
C PRO A 396 4.09 -28.32 5.19
#